data_AF-A0A3N4HBV6-F1
#
_entry.id   AF-A0A3N4HBV6-F1
#
_cell.length_a   1.000
_cell.length_b   1.000
_cell.length_c   1.000
_cell.angle_alpha   90.00
_cell.angle_beta   90.00
_cell.angle_gamma   90.00
#
_symmetry.space_group_name_H-M   'P 1'
#
loop_
_entity.id
_entity.type
_entity.pdbx_description
1 polymer ?
#
loop_
_entity_poly.entity_id
_entity_poly.type
_entity_poly.pdbx_seq_one_letter_code
_entity_poly.pdbx_strand_id
1 'polypeptide(L)'
;MEKYTDKPSEATEDRQYDPEKYNQANLLQEIFKETCTAELVEPIKNTLWTLKGPVKKEQMATPEDLWRPDLLHTLDLGLIKYAMDWVISFCEQRKPLAEVFDALWVAVTDHPSMKRKFRKQWRSYKQKQGAEYRAAARLVAAVFEATVESVDTNACSQDERQKANQALNAITALTDFHLMAQYPTHTYLEEKPVNPRWKDTPACQRANRRSSLYFMQMAYMNFFDNKEAFTECRITPAMRKKAKEQALKQYPPTPDEELAELSPSCRRAKLHNEAMQRKFAEIEFLEEH
;
A
#
# COMPACT_ATOMS: atom_id res chain seq x y z
N MET A 1 2.79 -14.03 36.51
CA MET A 1 2.10 -12.71 36.44
C MET A 1 2.97 -11.70 37.17
N GLU A 2 4.00 -11.20 36.49
CA GLU A 2 4.81 -10.08 36.99
C GLU A 2 4.04 -8.78 36.75
N LYS A 3 3.90 -7.99 37.82
CA LYS A 3 3.23 -6.69 37.78
C LYS A 3 4.14 -5.72 37.01
N TYR A 4 3.70 -5.29 35.84
CA TYR A 4 4.22 -4.09 35.20
C TYR A 4 3.92 -2.90 36.11
N THR A 5 4.93 -2.40 36.83
CA THR A 5 4.86 -1.06 37.43
C THR A 5 5.27 -0.06 36.36
N ASP A 6 4.27 0.60 35.77
CA ASP A 6 4.48 1.79 34.95
C ASP A 6 5.25 2.82 35.77
N LYS A 7 6.51 3.03 35.42
CA LYS A 7 7.21 4.25 35.79
C LYS A 7 6.66 5.35 34.87
N PRO A 8 6.16 6.47 35.41
CA PRO A 8 5.81 7.62 34.58
C PRO A 8 7.08 8.04 33.82
N SER A 9 6.97 8.18 32.50
CA SER A 9 8.07 8.67 31.67
C SER A 9 8.37 10.12 32.05
N GLU A 10 9.34 10.32 32.92
CA GLU A 10 10.03 11.60 33.12
C GLU A 10 10.81 11.94 31.85
N ALA A 11 10.12 12.52 30.86
CA ALA A 11 10.74 13.17 29.70
C ALA A 11 9.73 14.12 29.03
N THR A 12 9.12 15.03 29.80
CA THR A 12 8.75 16.33 29.25
C THR A 12 9.89 17.28 29.60
N GLU A 13 10.98 17.21 28.83
CA GLU A 13 11.84 18.37 28.69
C GLU A 13 10.93 19.50 28.20
N ASP A 14 10.80 20.55 29.00
CA ASP A 14 10.16 21.79 28.60
C ASP A 14 10.86 22.28 27.34
N ARG A 15 10.27 22.01 26.16
CA ARG A 15 10.76 22.56 24.90
C ARG A 15 10.59 24.06 24.98
N GLN A 16 11.68 24.74 25.31
CA GLN A 16 11.72 26.18 25.40
C GLN A 16 11.46 26.76 24.01
N TYR A 17 10.49 27.67 23.91
CA TYR A 17 10.12 28.34 22.69
C TYR A 17 11.33 29.03 22.05
N ASP A 18 11.62 28.70 20.79
CA ASP A 18 12.70 29.28 19.98
C ASP A 18 12.10 30.24 18.93
N PRO A 19 12.19 31.56 19.13
CA PRO A 19 11.60 32.55 18.23
C PRO A 19 12.23 32.55 16.84
N GLU A 20 13.51 32.16 16.70
CA GLU A 20 14.19 32.16 15.39
C GLU A 20 13.63 31.04 14.50
N LYS A 21 13.46 29.85 15.07
CA LYS A 21 12.84 28.71 14.39
C LYS A 21 11.39 28.98 14.00
N TYR A 22 10.62 29.60 14.90
CA TYR A 22 9.24 29.99 14.60
C TYR A 22 9.16 30.96 13.40
N ASN A 23 10.02 31.98 13.40
CA ASN A 23 10.09 32.94 12.29
C ASN A 23 10.55 32.28 10.99
N GLN A 24 11.51 31.35 11.05
CA GLN A 24 11.95 30.56 9.91
C GLN A 24 10.82 29.68 9.34
N ALA A 25 10.03 29.02 10.21
CA ALA A 25 8.90 28.20 9.80
C ALA A 25 7.80 29.04 9.11
N ASN A 26 7.51 30.24 9.64
CA ASN A 26 6.57 31.16 9.02
C ASN A 26 7.06 31.66 7.66
N LEU A 27 8.35 32.00 7.55
CA LEU A 27 8.96 32.41 6.28
C LEU A 27 8.87 31.29 5.23
N LEU A 28 9.18 30.05 5.60
CA LEU A 28 9.04 28.89 4.70
C LEU A 28 7.58 28.67 4.28
N GLN A 29 6.62 28.92 5.18
CA GLN A 29 5.20 28.84 4.86
C GLN A 29 4.77 29.94 3.87
N GLU A 30 5.27 31.16 4.03
CA GLU A 30 5.02 32.26 3.09
C GLU A 30 5.63 31.97 1.73
N ILE A 31 6.90 31.56 1.67
CA ILE A 31 7.57 31.13 0.42
C ILE A 31 6.77 30.01 -0.26
N PHE A 32 6.28 29.02 0.50
CA PHE A 32 5.46 27.95 -0.05
C PHE A 32 4.13 28.48 -0.64
N LYS A 33 3.44 29.39 0.05
CA LYS A 33 2.20 30.02 -0.44
C LYS A 33 2.44 30.85 -1.70
N GLU A 34 3.52 31.63 -1.73
CA GLU A 34 3.92 32.41 -2.91
C GLU A 34 4.23 31.49 -4.10
N THR A 35 4.98 30.41 -3.86
CA THR A 35 5.30 29.40 -4.88
C THR A 35 4.03 28.74 -5.42
N CYS A 36 3.13 28.31 -4.54
CA CYS A 36 1.83 27.76 -4.94
C CYS A 36 1.01 28.75 -5.77
N THR A 37 1.01 30.03 -5.38
CA THR A 37 0.29 31.09 -6.12
C THR A 37 0.90 31.33 -7.51
N ALA A 38 2.23 31.37 -7.61
CA ALA A 38 2.95 31.54 -8.87
C ALA A 38 2.71 30.38 -9.84
N GLU A 39 2.64 29.16 -9.31
CA GLU A 39 2.39 27.93 -10.08
C GLU A 39 0.90 27.63 -10.31
N LEU A 40 -0.01 28.50 -9.85
CA LEU A 40 -1.47 28.30 -9.90
C LEU A 40 -1.92 26.98 -9.24
N VAL A 41 -1.24 26.60 -8.14
CA VAL A 41 -1.53 25.42 -7.32
C VAL A 41 -2.25 25.84 -6.05
N GLU A 42 -3.34 25.17 -5.69
CA GLU A 42 -4.01 25.42 -4.41
C GLU A 42 -3.15 24.83 -3.27
N PRO A 43 -2.72 25.65 -2.28
CA PRO A 43 -1.94 25.13 -1.17
C PRO A 43 -2.79 24.21 -0.30
N ILE A 44 -2.22 23.09 0.16
CA ILE A 44 -2.91 22.16 1.05
C ILE A 44 -3.36 22.91 2.32
N LYS A 45 -4.68 23.00 2.51
CA LYS A 45 -5.30 23.58 3.71
C LYS A 45 -5.20 22.58 4.86
N ASN A 46 -4.07 22.57 5.56
CA ASN A 46 -3.96 21.79 6.79
C ASN A 46 -4.75 22.51 7.91
N THR A 47 -5.82 21.89 8.39
CA THR A 47 -6.67 22.43 9.46
C THR A 47 -5.87 22.73 10.74
N LEU A 48 -4.78 22.00 10.98
CA LEU A 48 -3.87 22.25 12.10
C LEU A 48 -3.15 23.60 11.98
N TRP A 49 -2.92 24.11 10.76
CA TRP A 49 -2.39 25.46 10.53
C TRP A 49 -3.42 26.56 10.75
N THR A 50 -4.71 26.20 10.83
CA THR A 50 -5.80 27.15 11.10
C THR A 50 -6.17 27.22 12.58
N LEU A 51 -5.58 26.35 13.42
CA LEU A 51 -5.76 26.37 14.88
C LEU A 51 -5.10 27.62 15.47
N LYS A 52 -5.81 28.75 15.41
CA LYS A 52 -5.54 29.94 16.21
C LYS A 52 -6.08 29.69 17.62
N GLY A 53 -5.29 29.01 18.44
CA GLY A 53 -5.68 28.71 19.82
C GLY A 53 -5.50 29.93 20.76
N PRO A 54 -6.44 30.18 21.69
CA PRO A 54 -6.33 31.18 22.76
C PRO A 54 -5.66 30.61 24.01
N VAL A 55 -4.53 29.90 23.87
CA VAL A 55 -3.85 29.28 25.01
C VAL A 55 -2.55 30.03 25.30
N LYS A 56 -2.71 31.21 25.91
CA LYS A 56 -1.64 32.12 26.36
C LYS A 56 -0.72 32.59 25.23
N LYS A 57 -0.19 33.82 25.34
CA LYS A 57 0.73 34.41 24.35
C LYS A 57 2.05 33.63 24.15
N GLU A 58 2.24 32.52 24.85
CA GLU A 58 3.51 31.78 24.96
C GLU A 58 3.43 30.35 24.40
N GLN A 59 2.25 29.87 23.99
CA GLN A 59 2.09 28.53 23.39
C GLN A 59 1.19 28.59 22.16
N MET A 60 1.66 29.29 21.13
CA MET A 60 1.15 29.04 19.78
C MET A 60 1.61 27.63 19.41
N ALA A 61 0.70 26.76 18.97
CA ALA A 61 1.11 25.48 18.38
C ALA A 61 1.90 25.81 17.11
N THR A 62 3.22 25.90 17.23
CA THR A 62 4.08 26.14 16.08
C THR A 62 4.02 24.90 15.19
N PRO A 63 4.30 25.01 13.87
CA PRO A 63 4.45 23.84 13.02
C PRO A 63 5.44 22.78 13.53
N GLU A 64 6.28 23.13 14.51
CA GLU A 64 7.24 22.26 15.20
C GLU A 64 6.66 21.57 16.44
N ASP A 65 5.70 22.22 17.13
CA ASP A 65 5.00 21.70 18.32
C ASP A 65 3.82 20.79 17.96
N LEU A 66 3.28 20.98 16.75
CA LEU A 66 2.38 19.99 16.18
C LEU A 66 3.17 18.69 16.08
N TRP A 67 2.76 17.68 16.88
CA TRP A 67 3.14 16.31 16.63
C TRP A 67 2.83 16.05 15.16
N ARG A 68 3.87 16.06 14.34
CA ARG A 68 3.84 15.47 13.01
C ARG A 68 4.06 14.02 13.34
N PRO A 69 3.00 13.18 13.49
CA PRO A 69 3.23 11.79 13.14
C PRO A 69 3.93 11.89 11.80
N ASP A 70 5.10 11.25 11.69
CA ASP A 70 5.80 11.14 10.43
C ASP A 70 4.96 10.21 9.56
N LEU A 71 3.76 10.70 9.24
CA LEU A 71 2.60 9.93 8.85
C LEU A 71 2.80 9.58 7.40
N LEU A 72 3.39 10.51 6.63
CA LEU A 72 3.90 10.24 5.30
C LEU A 72 5.04 9.22 5.34
N HIS A 73 6.10 9.39 6.15
CA HIS A 73 7.18 8.40 6.15
C HIS A 73 6.75 7.02 6.68
N THR A 74 5.90 6.98 7.70
CA THR A 74 5.41 5.72 8.30
C THR A 74 4.40 5.05 7.38
N LEU A 75 3.54 5.82 6.71
CA LEU A 75 2.62 5.31 5.70
C LEU A 75 3.39 4.85 4.46
N ASP A 76 4.40 5.61 4.01
CA ASP A 76 5.30 5.25 2.92
C ASP A 76 6.04 3.94 3.20
N LEU A 77 6.66 3.84 4.38
CA LEU A 77 7.33 2.62 4.80
C LEU A 77 6.35 1.46 4.93
N GLY A 78 5.14 1.71 5.43
CA GLY A 78 4.07 0.74 5.53
C GLY A 78 3.64 0.23 4.15
N LEU A 79 3.34 1.13 3.21
CA LEU A 79 2.92 0.81 1.84
C LEU A 79 3.96 -0.05 1.14
N ILE A 80 5.23 0.36 1.18
CA ILE A 80 6.30 -0.38 0.51
C ILE A 80 6.59 -1.69 1.21
N LYS A 81 6.46 -1.76 2.54
CA LYS A 81 6.53 -3.03 3.27
C LYS A 81 5.44 -3.99 2.78
N TYR A 82 4.19 -3.55 2.71
CA TYR A 82 3.10 -4.38 2.21
C TYR A 82 3.29 -4.79 0.76
N ALA A 83 3.76 -3.87 -0.10
CA ALA A 83 4.08 -4.16 -1.49
C ALA A 83 5.14 -5.26 -1.61
N MET A 84 6.22 -5.16 -0.84
CA MET A 84 7.28 -6.17 -0.81
C MET A 84 6.77 -7.50 -0.26
N ASP A 85 5.96 -7.49 0.79
CA ASP A 85 5.38 -8.72 1.33
C ASP A 85 4.49 -9.41 0.28
N TRP A 86 3.70 -8.66 -0.48
CA TRP A 86 2.90 -9.17 -1.59
C TRP A 86 3.74 -9.76 -2.72
N VAL A 87 4.78 -9.04 -3.17
CA VAL A 87 5.70 -9.53 -4.22
C VAL A 87 6.38 -10.82 -3.79
N ILE A 88 6.91 -10.88 -2.57
CA ILE A 88 7.58 -12.08 -2.07
C ILE A 88 6.60 -13.25 -1.96
N SER A 89 5.41 -13.01 -1.43
CA SER A 89 4.38 -14.05 -1.31
C SER A 89 3.97 -14.59 -2.68
N PHE A 90 3.82 -13.69 -3.67
CA PHE A 90 3.52 -14.07 -5.05
C PHE A 90 4.62 -14.94 -5.66
N CYS A 91 5.89 -14.57 -5.47
CA CYS A 91 7.05 -15.30 -5.98
C CYS A 91 7.23 -16.66 -5.27
N GLU A 92 7.00 -16.74 -3.97
CA GLU A 92 7.17 -17.98 -3.18
C GLU A 92 6.18 -19.08 -3.55
N GLN A 93 4.97 -18.69 -3.96
CA GLN A 93 3.96 -19.63 -4.44
C GLN A 93 4.29 -20.21 -5.81
N ARG A 94 5.19 -19.59 -6.57
CA ARG A 94 5.46 -19.95 -7.97
C ARG A 94 6.95 -20.15 -8.20
N LYS A 95 7.44 -21.33 -7.86
CA LYS A 95 8.85 -21.68 -8.12
C LYS A 95 9.13 -21.71 -9.63
N PRO A 96 10.25 -21.16 -10.12
CA PRO A 96 11.42 -20.68 -9.37
C PRO A 96 11.48 -19.14 -9.15
N LEU A 97 10.34 -18.42 -9.20
CA LEU A 97 10.34 -16.96 -9.19
C LEU A 97 11.00 -16.35 -7.95
N ALA A 98 10.88 -17.00 -6.78
CA ALA A 98 11.48 -16.47 -5.56
C ALA A 98 13.02 -16.49 -5.57
N GLU A 99 13.62 -17.56 -6.11
CA GLU A 99 15.07 -17.64 -6.29
C GLU A 99 15.56 -16.63 -7.32
N VAL A 100 14.80 -16.46 -8.41
CA VAL A 100 15.14 -15.48 -9.45
C VAL A 100 15.03 -14.05 -8.93
N PHE A 101 13.97 -13.73 -8.18
CA PHE A 101 13.79 -12.43 -7.54
C PHE A 101 14.99 -12.07 -6.67
N ASP A 102 15.42 -12.99 -5.80
CA ASP A 102 16.55 -12.78 -4.90
C ASP A 102 17.88 -12.61 -5.66
N ALA A 103 18.07 -13.35 -6.75
CA ALA A 103 19.24 -13.21 -7.60
C ALA A 103 19.27 -11.83 -8.28
N LEU A 104 18.15 -11.41 -8.88
CA LEU A 104 18.01 -10.10 -9.52
C LEU A 104 18.15 -8.97 -8.53
N TRP A 105 17.56 -9.09 -7.34
CA TRP A 105 17.64 -8.10 -6.25
C TRP A 105 19.08 -7.75 -5.86
N VAL A 106 19.94 -8.76 -5.77
CA VAL A 106 21.37 -8.58 -5.45
C VAL A 106 22.16 -8.14 -6.68
N ALA A 107 21.72 -8.54 -7.88
CA ALA A 107 22.37 -8.19 -9.14
C ALA A 107 22.10 -6.75 -9.59
N VAL A 108 21.11 -6.05 -9.02
CA VAL A 108 20.80 -4.65 -9.37
C VAL A 108 22.07 -3.80 -9.36
N THR A 109 22.29 -3.13 -10.49
CA THR A 109 23.44 -2.24 -10.69
C THR A 109 23.34 -1.00 -9.80
N ASP A 110 24.49 -0.38 -9.51
CA ASP A 110 24.51 0.85 -8.72
C ASP A 110 23.74 1.96 -9.46
N HIS A 111 22.63 2.40 -8.86
CA HIS A 111 21.83 3.50 -9.37
C HIS A 111 22.28 4.80 -8.69
N PRO A 112 22.46 5.93 -9.41
CA PRO A 112 22.96 7.18 -8.84
C PRO A 112 22.16 7.68 -7.62
N SER A 113 20.84 7.47 -7.63
CA SER A 113 19.97 7.84 -6.52
C SER A 113 20.08 6.92 -5.31
N MET A 114 20.66 5.72 -5.44
CA MET A 114 20.84 4.78 -4.33
C MET A 114 22.12 5.08 -3.55
N LYS A 115 21.97 5.38 -2.26
CA LYS A 115 23.12 5.56 -1.36
C LYS A 115 23.83 4.25 -1.01
N ARG A 116 23.19 3.10 -1.23
CA ARG A 116 23.70 1.78 -0.81
C ARG A 116 23.23 0.69 -1.76
N LYS A 117 24.16 -0.17 -2.17
CA LYS A 117 23.88 -1.41 -2.89
C LYS A 117 23.37 -2.51 -1.96
N PHE A 118 22.39 -3.28 -2.43
CA PHE A 118 21.97 -4.51 -1.76
C PHE A 118 23.02 -5.61 -1.95
N ARG A 119 23.55 -6.12 -0.83
CA ARG A 119 24.52 -7.24 -0.83
C ARG A 119 23.90 -8.55 -0.38
N LYS A 120 22.63 -8.50 0.02
CA LYS A 120 21.90 -9.61 0.62
C LYS A 120 20.56 -9.73 -0.07
N GLN A 121 20.10 -10.97 -0.20
CA GLN A 121 18.77 -11.31 -0.70
C GLN A 121 17.71 -10.70 0.21
N TRP A 122 16.60 -10.22 -0.34
CA TRP A 122 15.57 -9.54 0.46
C TRP A 122 15.02 -10.43 1.58
N ARG A 123 14.85 -11.74 1.30
CA ARG A 123 14.36 -12.72 2.28
C ARG A 123 15.36 -13.05 3.39
N SER A 124 16.64 -12.76 3.20
CA SER A 124 17.69 -13.04 4.19
C SER A 124 17.78 -12.01 5.33
N TYR A 125 17.08 -10.88 5.20
CA TYR A 125 17.06 -9.83 6.24
C TYR A 125 16.14 -10.24 7.40
N LYS A 126 16.73 -10.47 8.59
CA LYS A 126 15.98 -10.74 9.83
C LYS A 126 15.17 -9.53 10.30
N GLN A 127 15.74 -8.34 10.20
CA GLN A 127 15.10 -7.08 10.55
C GLN A 127 15.33 -6.10 9.41
N LYS A 128 14.23 -5.62 8.84
CA LYS A 128 14.25 -4.69 7.71
C LYS A 128 14.17 -3.26 8.23
N GLN A 129 15.12 -2.42 7.84
CA GLN A 129 15.20 -1.02 8.28
C GLN A 129 14.52 -0.07 7.29
N GLY A 130 14.12 1.11 7.75
CA GLY A 130 13.49 2.12 6.88
C GLY A 130 14.35 2.54 5.68
N ALA A 131 15.67 2.47 5.79
CA ALA A 131 16.58 2.71 4.66
C ALA A 131 16.44 1.65 3.56
N GLU A 132 16.18 0.40 3.91
CA GLU A 132 16.03 -0.72 2.97
C GLU A 132 14.70 -0.62 2.22
N TYR A 133 13.61 -0.28 2.91
CA TYR A 133 12.31 -0.03 2.28
C TYR A 133 12.33 1.18 1.35
N ARG A 134 13.03 2.28 1.71
CA ARG A 134 13.18 3.43 0.80
C ARG A 134 13.93 3.08 -0.48
N ALA A 135 14.93 2.19 -0.39
CA ALA A 135 15.61 1.68 -1.56
C ALA A 135 14.72 0.70 -2.34
N ALA A 136 13.94 -0.13 -1.65
CA ALA A 136 12.97 -1.04 -2.26
C ALA A 136 11.89 -0.30 -3.06
N ALA A 137 11.39 0.82 -2.54
CA ALA A 137 10.38 1.65 -3.21
C ALA A 137 10.76 2.05 -4.64
N ARG A 138 12.06 2.15 -4.92
CA ARG A 138 12.60 2.58 -6.21
C ARG A 138 12.89 1.43 -7.17
N LEU A 139 12.98 0.20 -6.65
CA LEU A 139 13.47 -0.95 -7.40
C LEU A 139 12.46 -2.08 -7.48
N VAL A 140 11.51 -2.18 -6.56
CA VAL A 140 10.60 -3.32 -6.45
C VAL A 140 9.86 -3.59 -7.76
N ALA A 141 9.32 -2.56 -8.41
CA ALA A 141 8.62 -2.72 -9.68
C ALA A 141 9.55 -3.27 -10.77
N ALA A 142 10.71 -2.65 -10.99
CA ALA A 142 11.68 -3.08 -12.00
C ALA A 142 12.25 -4.49 -11.75
N VAL A 143 12.57 -4.81 -10.50
CA VAL A 143 13.07 -6.15 -10.14
C VAL A 143 11.96 -7.18 -10.32
N PHE A 144 10.73 -6.85 -9.94
CA PHE A 144 9.59 -7.76 -10.06
C PHE A 144 9.21 -7.99 -11.53
N GLU A 145 9.20 -6.96 -12.36
CA GLU A 145 9.04 -7.04 -13.82
C GLU A 145 10.05 -8.02 -14.42
N ALA A 146 11.35 -7.78 -14.19
CA ALA A 146 12.41 -8.65 -14.69
C ALA A 146 12.29 -10.08 -14.15
N THR A 147 11.78 -10.25 -12.92
CA THR A 147 11.53 -11.56 -12.33
C THR A 147 10.42 -12.29 -13.09
N VAL A 148 9.29 -11.63 -13.35
CA VAL A 148 8.17 -12.22 -14.09
C VAL A 148 8.56 -12.53 -15.54
N GLU A 149 9.31 -11.65 -16.20
CA GLU A 149 9.77 -11.84 -17.58
C GLU A 149 10.81 -12.96 -17.74
N SER A 150 11.57 -13.27 -16.67
CA SER A 150 12.59 -14.31 -16.70
C SER A 150 12.03 -15.73 -16.82
N VAL A 151 10.73 -15.93 -16.54
CA VAL A 151 10.09 -17.23 -16.63
C VAL A 151 9.67 -17.48 -18.08
N ASP A 152 10.05 -18.63 -18.62
CA ASP A 152 9.73 -19.01 -20.00
C ASP A 152 8.22 -18.96 -20.22
N THR A 153 7.80 -17.94 -20.97
CA THR A 153 6.40 -17.69 -21.26
C THR A 153 5.74 -18.96 -21.78
N ASN A 154 6.40 -19.74 -22.65
CA ASN A 154 5.81 -20.90 -23.33
C ASN A 154 5.41 -22.06 -22.40
N ALA A 155 5.98 -22.16 -21.20
CA ALA A 155 5.66 -23.20 -20.23
C ALA A 155 4.50 -22.84 -19.29
N CYS A 156 4.08 -21.57 -19.27
CA CYS A 156 3.12 -21.04 -18.32
C CYS A 156 1.73 -20.90 -18.95
N SER A 157 0.68 -21.27 -18.20
CA SER A 157 -0.70 -21.16 -18.68
C SER A 157 -1.10 -19.71 -18.93
N GLN A 158 -2.06 -19.47 -19.82
CA GLN A 158 -2.54 -18.11 -20.10
C GLN A 158 -3.11 -17.42 -18.85
N ASP A 159 -3.77 -18.19 -17.97
CA ASP A 159 -4.31 -17.68 -16.69
C ASP A 159 -3.19 -17.20 -15.75
N GLU A 160 -2.13 -17.99 -15.59
CA GLU A 160 -1.00 -17.62 -14.74
C GLU A 160 -0.26 -16.38 -15.26
N ARG A 161 -0.10 -16.26 -16.58
CA ARG A 161 0.47 -15.06 -17.20
C ARG A 161 -0.41 -13.83 -16.94
N GLN A 162 -1.73 -13.98 -17.08
CA GLN A 162 -2.66 -12.89 -16.80
C GLN A 162 -2.58 -12.44 -15.34
N LYS A 163 -2.52 -13.39 -14.39
CA LYS A 163 -2.33 -13.10 -12.96
C LYS A 163 -1.00 -12.40 -12.67
N ALA A 164 0.09 -12.83 -13.33
CA ALA A 164 1.39 -12.18 -13.18
C ALA A 164 1.37 -10.74 -13.72
N ASN A 165 0.72 -10.50 -14.86
CA ASN A 165 0.56 -9.14 -15.40
C ASN A 165 -0.30 -8.25 -14.49
N GLN A 166 -1.38 -8.79 -13.91
CA GLN A 166 -2.17 -8.06 -12.92
C GLN A 166 -1.34 -7.71 -11.67
N ALA A 167 -0.60 -8.68 -11.13
CA ALA A 167 0.31 -8.45 -10.00
C ALA A 167 1.34 -7.34 -10.31
N LEU A 168 1.94 -7.38 -11.51
CA LEU A 168 2.90 -6.38 -11.96
C LEU A 168 2.26 -4.99 -12.09
N ASN A 169 1.08 -4.90 -12.70
CA ASN A 169 0.32 -3.66 -12.84
C ASN A 169 -0.02 -3.06 -11.46
N ALA A 170 -0.44 -3.89 -10.51
CA ALA A 170 -0.72 -3.45 -9.15
C ALA A 170 0.52 -2.87 -8.47
N ILE A 171 1.67 -3.55 -8.52
CA ILE A 171 2.90 -3.07 -7.88
C ILE A 171 3.41 -1.81 -8.55
N THR A 172 3.39 -1.76 -9.88
CA THR A 172 3.79 -0.58 -10.67
C THR A 172 2.91 0.62 -10.31
N ALA A 173 1.58 0.44 -10.30
CA ALA A 173 0.64 1.49 -9.95
C ALA A 173 0.83 1.97 -8.49
N LEU A 174 1.12 1.08 -7.56
CA LEU A 174 1.42 1.44 -6.17
C LEU A 174 2.75 2.22 -6.06
N THR A 175 3.80 1.81 -6.78
CA THR A 175 5.07 2.53 -6.80
C THR A 175 4.95 3.90 -7.47
N ASP A 176 4.16 4.01 -8.53
CA ASP A 176 3.89 5.27 -9.22
C ASP A 176 3.12 6.23 -8.30
N PHE A 177 2.08 5.73 -7.62
CA PHE A 177 1.36 6.48 -6.61
C PHE A 177 2.32 6.99 -5.52
N HIS A 178 3.16 6.10 -4.96
CA HIS A 178 4.11 6.46 -3.93
C HIS A 178 5.14 7.48 -4.42
N LEU A 179 5.67 7.34 -5.63
CA LEU A 179 6.61 8.30 -6.22
C LEU A 179 5.94 9.67 -6.41
N MET A 180 4.69 9.69 -6.89
CA MET A 180 3.95 10.93 -7.05
C MET A 180 3.65 11.60 -5.71
N ALA A 181 3.23 10.83 -4.69
CA ALA A 181 2.91 11.35 -3.37
C ALA A 181 4.09 12.03 -2.64
N GLN A 182 5.33 11.80 -3.10
CA GLN A 182 6.52 12.48 -2.56
C GLN A 182 6.69 13.91 -3.07
N TYR A 183 6.01 14.31 -4.14
CA TYR A 183 6.12 15.69 -4.62
C TYR A 183 5.42 16.65 -3.65
N PRO A 184 6.05 17.77 -3.27
CA PRO A 184 5.49 18.72 -2.30
C PRO A 184 4.29 19.49 -2.86
N THR A 185 4.16 19.54 -4.18
CA THR A 185 3.09 20.21 -4.90
C THR A 185 2.59 19.32 -6.03
N HIS A 186 1.29 19.41 -6.29
CA HIS A 186 0.65 18.72 -7.40
C HIS A 186 -0.04 19.75 -8.28
N THR A 187 0.13 19.62 -9.59
CA THR A 187 -0.70 20.37 -10.52
C THR A 187 -2.13 19.85 -10.39
N TYR A 188 -3.03 20.75 -9.99
CA TYR A 188 -4.46 20.54 -10.08
C TYR A 188 -4.96 21.51 -11.14
N LEU A 189 -5.32 20.98 -12.30
CA LEU A 189 -6.07 21.78 -13.25
C LEU A 189 -7.48 21.84 -12.68
N GLU A 190 -7.76 22.89 -11.90
CA GLU A 190 -9.14 23.29 -11.66
C GLU A 190 -9.83 23.28 -13.02
N GLU A 191 -10.92 22.53 -13.12
CA GLU A 191 -11.95 22.85 -14.09
C GLU A 191 -12.42 24.29 -13.75
N LYS A 192 -11.67 25.32 -14.15
CA LYS A 192 -12.31 26.60 -14.49
C LYS A 192 -13.50 26.18 -15.31
N PRO A 193 -14.75 26.53 -14.90
CA PRO A 193 -15.96 25.96 -15.47
C PRO A 193 -15.79 26.00 -16.97
N VAL A 194 -15.48 24.83 -17.52
CA VAL A 194 -15.18 24.69 -18.93
C VAL A 194 -16.48 25.13 -19.53
N ASN A 195 -16.48 26.29 -20.18
CA ASN A 195 -17.66 26.88 -20.78
C ASN A 195 -18.48 25.71 -21.35
N PRO A 196 -19.72 25.46 -20.90
CA PRO A 196 -20.37 24.15 -21.02
C PRO A 196 -20.38 23.57 -22.44
N ARG A 197 -20.19 24.42 -23.46
CA ARG A 197 -19.85 24.07 -24.85
C ARG A 197 -18.60 23.21 -25.07
N TRP A 198 -17.65 23.17 -24.14
CA TRP A 198 -16.32 22.61 -24.33
C TRP A 198 -16.06 21.36 -23.47
N LYS A 199 -16.98 20.99 -22.57
CA LYS A 199 -16.86 19.80 -21.70
C LYS A 199 -16.64 18.51 -22.49
N ASP A 200 -17.27 18.40 -23.67
CA ASP A 200 -17.18 17.23 -24.54
C ASP A 200 -16.12 17.37 -25.64
N THR A 201 -15.31 18.43 -25.61
CA THR A 201 -14.26 18.59 -26.62
C THR A 201 -13.04 17.74 -26.27
N PRO A 202 -12.41 17.08 -27.27
CA PRO A 202 -11.18 16.30 -27.05
C PRO A 202 -10.03 17.11 -26.43
N ALA A 203 -10.06 18.45 -26.55
CA ALA A 203 -9.07 19.33 -25.92
C ALA A 203 -9.21 19.38 -24.39
N CYS A 204 -10.45 19.39 -23.87
CA CYS A 204 -10.71 19.42 -22.43
C CYS A 204 -10.37 18.08 -21.76
N GLN A 205 -10.72 16.97 -22.41
CA GLN A 205 -10.29 15.63 -21.97
C GLN A 205 -8.77 15.46 -22.02
N ARG A 206 -8.06 16.15 -22.93
CA ARG A 206 -6.59 16.15 -23.01
C ARG A 206 -5.91 17.05 -21.97
N ALA A 207 -6.55 18.13 -21.54
CA ALA A 207 -6.01 19.02 -20.51
C ALA A 207 -6.00 18.32 -19.14
N ASN A 208 -7.09 17.63 -18.77
CA ASN A 208 -7.18 16.92 -17.49
C ASN A 208 -6.15 15.78 -17.36
N ARG A 209 -5.75 15.16 -18.49
CA ARG A 209 -4.65 14.18 -18.60
C ARG A 209 -3.25 14.73 -18.31
N ARG A 210 -3.09 16.01 -17.94
CA ARG A 210 -1.79 16.60 -17.57
C ARG A 210 -1.66 16.96 -16.09
N SER A 211 -2.72 16.71 -15.30
CA SER A 211 -2.71 16.94 -13.85
C SER A 211 -1.93 15.82 -13.15
N SER A 212 -0.94 16.17 -12.33
CA SER A 212 -0.23 15.17 -11.51
C SER A 212 -1.16 14.54 -10.47
N LEU A 213 -2.17 15.29 -10.00
CA LEU A 213 -3.18 14.75 -9.09
C LEU A 213 -4.04 13.68 -9.79
N TYR A 214 -4.39 13.91 -11.07
CA TYR A 214 -5.11 12.93 -11.88
C TYR A 214 -4.31 11.65 -12.06
N PHE A 215 -3.01 11.74 -12.39
CA PHE A 215 -2.15 10.57 -12.49
C PHE A 215 -2.04 9.81 -11.17
N MET A 216 -1.90 10.52 -10.05
CA MET A 216 -1.87 9.90 -8.72
C MET A 216 -3.18 9.16 -8.43
N GLN A 217 -4.32 9.75 -8.74
CA GLN A 217 -5.63 9.08 -8.59
C GLN A 217 -5.75 7.85 -9.51
N MET A 218 -5.32 7.96 -10.77
CA MET A 218 -5.32 6.83 -11.71
C MET A 218 -4.42 5.68 -11.23
N ALA A 219 -3.23 5.99 -10.72
CA ALA A 219 -2.33 4.99 -10.14
C ALA A 219 -2.96 4.31 -8.91
N TYR A 220 -3.60 5.08 -8.05
CA TYR A 220 -4.36 4.52 -6.93
C TYR A 220 -5.48 3.60 -7.41
N MET A 221 -6.32 4.03 -8.34
CA MET A 221 -7.41 3.19 -8.89
C MET A 221 -6.89 1.91 -9.56
N ASN A 222 -5.88 2.04 -10.42
CA ASN A 222 -5.24 0.91 -11.09
C ASN A 222 -4.69 -0.11 -10.08
N PHE A 223 -4.14 0.34 -8.96
CA PHE A 223 -3.73 -0.56 -7.89
C PHE A 223 -4.91 -1.37 -7.35
N PHE A 224 -6.05 -0.74 -7.03
CA PHE A 224 -7.23 -1.45 -6.52
C PHE A 224 -7.87 -2.39 -7.55
N ASP A 225 -7.83 -2.04 -8.83
CA ASP A 225 -8.34 -2.89 -9.91
C ASP A 225 -7.50 -4.17 -10.10
N ASN A 226 -6.24 -4.16 -9.67
CA ASN A 226 -5.30 -5.26 -9.92
C ASN A 226 -4.82 -5.96 -8.63
N LYS A 227 -5.08 -5.41 -7.43
CA LYS A 227 -4.58 -5.97 -6.16
C LYS A 227 -5.09 -7.38 -5.85
N GLU A 228 -6.19 -7.79 -6.47
CA GLU A 228 -6.74 -9.14 -6.34
C GLU A 228 -5.78 -10.22 -6.82
N ALA A 229 -4.81 -9.90 -7.68
CA ALA A 229 -3.74 -10.83 -8.02
C ALA A 229 -2.94 -11.32 -6.79
N PHE A 230 -2.96 -10.56 -5.69
CA PHE A 230 -2.30 -10.89 -4.43
C PHE A 230 -3.20 -11.51 -3.37
N THR A 231 -4.53 -11.54 -3.54
CA THR A 231 -5.44 -12.12 -2.53
C THR A 231 -5.22 -13.63 -2.42
N GLU A 232 -5.01 -14.33 -3.55
CA GLU A 232 -4.57 -15.73 -3.56
C GLU A 232 -3.20 -15.92 -2.89
N CYS A 233 -2.34 -14.89 -2.95
CA CYS A 233 -0.97 -14.92 -2.47
C CYS A 233 -0.84 -14.69 -0.95
N ARG A 234 -1.76 -13.93 -0.34
CA ARG A 234 -1.81 -13.66 1.11
C ARG A 234 -2.18 -14.88 1.94
N ILE A 235 -2.85 -15.85 1.32
CA ILE A 235 -3.31 -17.05 2.01
C ILE A 235 -2.12 -17.98 2.23
N THR A 236 -1.44 -17.82 3.37
CA THR A 236 -0.43 -18.80 3.78
C THR A 236 -1.09 -20.18 3.94
N PRO A 237 -0.39 -21.30 3.71
CA PRO A 237 -0.94 -22.63 3.95
C PRO A 237 -1.50 -22.79 5.38
N ALA A 238 -0.87 -22.12 6.35
CA ALA A 238 -1.32 -22.08 7.74
C ALA A 238 -2.63 -21.29 7.91
N MET A 239 -2.78 -20.13 7.25
CA MET A 239 -4.03 -19.38 7.25
C MET A 239 -5.15 -20.16 6.55
N ARG A 240 -4.85 -20.81 5.42
CA ARG A 240 -5.82 -21.68 4.74
C ARG A 240 -6.27 -22.83 5.62
N LYS A 241 -5.33 -23.42 6.37
CA LYS A 241 -5.65 -24.46 7.35
C LYS A 241 -6.57 -23.93 8.46
N LYS A 242 -6.25 -22.77 9.03
CA LYS A 242 -7.10 -22.11 10.05
C LYS A 242 -8.48 -21.75 9.50
N ALA A 243 -8.54 -21.22 8.27
CA ALA A 243 -9.79 -20.88 7.59
C ALA A 243 -10.67 -22.11 7.42
N LYS A 244 -10.10 -23.23 6.96
CA LYS A 244 -10.80 -24.52 6.84
C LYS A 244 -11.26 -25.06 8.19
N GLU A 245 -10.42 -24.97 9.22
CA GLU A 245 -10.80 -25.36 10.60
C GLU A 245 -11.95 -24.51 11.15
N GLN A 246 -11.95 -23.21 10.86
CA GLN A 246 -13.01 -22.29 11.28
C GLN A 246 -14.31 -22.52 10.50
N ALA A 247 -14.23 -22.68 9.18
CA ALA A 247 -15.37 -23.02 8.33
C ALA A 247 -16.00 -24.37 8.75
N LEU A 248 -15.18 -25.36 9.14
CA LEU A 248 -15.66 -26.64 9.65
C LEU A 248 -16.35 -26.52 11.02
N LYS A 249 -15.88 -25.62 11.89
CA LYS A 249 -16.54 -25.32 13.17
C LYS A 249 -17.88 -24.61 12.98
N GLN A 250 -17.96 -23.70 12.02
CA GLN A 250 -19.18 -22.94 11.72
C GLN A 250 -20.23 -23.81 11.00
N TYR A 251 -19.78 -24.70 10.11
CA TYR A 251 -20.62 -25.61 9.34
C TYR A 251 -20.13 -27.06 9.49
N PRO A 252 -20.38 -27.71 10.65
CA PRO A 252 -19.96 -29.09 10.87
C PRO A 252 -20.63 -30.06 9.87
N PRO A 253 -20.00 -31.22 9.58
CA PRO A 253 -20.60 -32.24 8.74
C PRO A 253 -21.87 -32.78 9.39
N THR A 254 -22.93 -32.92 8.57
CA THR A 254 -24.14 -33.62 9.00
C THR A 254 -23.79 -35.06 9.42
N PRO A 255 -24.29 -35.54 10.58
CA PRO A 255 -24.08 -36.91 11.02
C PRO A 255 -24.57 -37.94 9.99
N ASP A 256 -23.89 -39.09 9.90
CA ASP A 256 -24.23 -40.15 8.94
C ASP A 256 -25.65 -40.70 9.14
N GLU A 257 -26.16 -40.69 10.37
CA GLU A 257 -27.53 -41.11 10.72
C GLU A 257 -28.58 -40.22 10.03
N GLU A 258 -28.42 -38.89 10.09
CA GLU A 258 -29.31 -37.96 9.38
C GLU A 258 -29.18 -38.07 7.86
N LEU A 259 -27.98 -38.37 7.35
CA LEU A 259 -27.78 -38.60 5.92
C LEU A 259 -28.41 -39.92 5.48
N ALA A 260 -28.45 -40.94 6.34
CA ALA A 260 -29.01 -42.26 6.05
C ALA A 260 -30.52 -42.20 5.79
N GLU A 261 -31.24 -41.29 6.48
CA GLU A 261 -32.68 -41.08 6.33
C GLU A 261 -33.06 -40.38 5.01
N LEU A 262 -32.10 -39.70 4.37
CA LEU A 262 -32.33 -38.99 3.11
C LEU A 262 -32.23 -39.90 1.89
N SER A 263 -33.07 -39.61 0.90
CA SER A 263 -32.93 -40.21 -0.43
C SER A 263 -31.56 -39.89 -1.06
N PRO A 264 -31.06 -40.72 -1.99
CA PRO A 264 -29.75 -40.48 -2.62
C PRO A 264 -29.61 -39.15 -3.35
N SER A 265 -30.70 -38.56 -3.85
CA SER A 265 -30.69 -37.23 -4.48
C SER A 265 -30.62 -36.12 -3.44
N CYS A 266 -31.44 -36.21 -2.39
CA CYS A 266 -31.44 -35.25 -1.28
C CYS A 266 -30.10 -35.24 -0.52
N ARG A 267 -29.50 -36.42 -0.30
CA ARG A 267 -28.18 -36.54 0.33
C ARG A 267 -27.10 -35.81 -0.46
N ARG A 268 -27.07 -36.00 -1.79
CA ARG A 268 -26.10 -35.31 -2.68
C ARG A 268 -26.29 -33.79 -2.66
N ALA A 269 -27.54 -33.33 -2.71
CA ALA A 269 -27.84 -31.90 -2.65
C ALA A 269 -27.42 -31.28 -1.29
N LYS A 270 -27.69 -31.97 -0.18
CA LYS A 270 -27.29 -31.52 1.17
C LYS A 270 -25.77 -31.41 1.30
N LEU A 271 -25.03 -32.44 0.90
CA LEU A 271 -23.55 -32.44 0.91
C LEU A 271 -22.96 -31.35 0.00
N HIS A 272 -23.54 -31.12 -1.17
CA HIS A 272 -23.11 -30.04 -2.07
C HIS A 272 -23.31 -28.65 -1.45
N ASN A 273 -24.47 -28.42 -0.85
CA ASN A 273 -24.76 -27.15 -0.17
C ASN A 273 -23.85 -26.91 1.03
N GLU A 274 -23.58 -27.94 1.84
CA GLU A 274 -22.60 -27.85 2.94
C GLU A 274 -21.19 -27.53 2.43
N ALA A 275 -20.75 -28.17 1.35
CA ALA A 275 -19.46 -27.88 0.75
C ALA A 275 -19.36 -26.43 0.24
N MET A 276 -20.43 -25.91 -0.36
CA MET A 276 -20.53 -24.51 -0.77
C MET A 276 -20.47 -23.56 0.43
N GLN A 277 -21.26 -23.81 1.48
CA GLN A 277 -21.27 -22.98 2.70
C GLN A 277 -19.90 -22.93 3.38
N ARG A 278 -19.21 -24.08 3.50
CA ARG A 278 -17.83 -24.12 4.03
C ARG A 278 -16.86 -23.33 3.16
N LYS A 279 -16.99 -23.40 1.84
CA LYS A 279 -16.14 -22.64 0.92
C LYS A 279 -16.37 -21.13 1.04
N PHE A 280 -17.61 -20.69 1.20
CA PHE A 280 -17.93 -19.29 1.46
C PHE A 280 -17.34 -18.82 2.79
N ALA A 281 -17.51 -19.58 3.87
CA ALA A 281 -16.94 -19.26 5.18
C ALA A 281 -15.39 -19.26 5.17
N GLU A 282 -14.76 -20.16 4.39
CA GLU A 282 -13.31 -20.15 4.18
C GLU A 282 -12.87 -18.83 3.51
N ILE A 283 -13.59 -18.36 2.48
CA ILE A 283 -13.27 -17.11 1.78
C ILE A 283 -13.47 -15.91 2.70
N GLU A 284 -14.62 -15.82 3.39
CA GLU A 284 -14.94 -14.73 4.32
C GLU A 284 -13.87 -14.58 5.41
N PHE A 285 -13.45 -15.69 6.02
CA PHE A 285 -12.37 -15.68 6.99
C PHE A 285 -11.04 -15.16 6.40
N LEU A 286 -10.71 -15.55 5.17
CA LEU A 286 -9.48 -15.15 4.50
C LEU A 286 -9.51 -13.70 4.00
N GLU A 287 -10.69 -13.11 3.82
CA GLU A 287 -10.83 -11.69 3.49
C GLU A 287 -10.71 -10.81 4.73
N GLU A 288 -11.16 -11.30 5.89
CA GLU A 288 -11.05 -10.60 7.17
C GLU A 288 -9.61 -10.57 7.76
N HIS A 289 -8.73 -11.49 7.34
CA HIS A 289 -7.42 -11.73 7.96
C HIS A 289 -6.24 -11.60 6.98
#